data_AF-A0AAD8U0P8-F1
#
_entry.id   AF-A0AAD8U0P8-F1
#
_cell.length_a   1.000
_cell.length_b   1.000
_cell.length_c   1.000
_cell.angle_alpha   90.00
_cell.angle_beta   90.00
_cell.angle_gamma   90.00
#
_symmetry.space_group_name_H-M   'P 1'
#
loop_
_entity.id
_entity.type
_entity.pdbx_description
1 polymer ?
#
loop_
_entity_poly.entity_id
_entity_poly.type
_entity_poly.pdbx_seq_one_letter_code
_entity_poly.pdbx_strand_id
1 'polypeptide(L)'
;MKTNAVNETISKFEKEVSRLNVINGTERWLNELQKEQVDLLNDKIKHWATYAGKLNEDMADAFRESEKRAIKAIKEAQKGLTEPLEPIMTTMEDYIVAMDARVSHMKVLGVDVLQAALKAFDALYPTEPRPKELPELCGWLIAAEIQLSEWRCSAGQAGADQALKFVLSWYEELDLDALQTLRIGSTTLSDEEKIQKRQARAYEIAQYAAVHKFILDPTDSDVPEEEDQN
;
A
#
# COMPACT_ATOMS: atom_id res chain seq x y z
N MET A 1 -22.73 92.28 -2.30
CA MET A 1 -23.32 90.93 -2.49
C MET A 1 -22.31 89.84 -2.92
N LYS A 2 -21.19 90.15 -3.60
CA LYS A 2 -20.23 89.11 -4.06
C LYS A 2 -19.36 88.46 -2.98
N THR A 3 -19.15 89.11 -1.83
CA THR A 3 -18.28 88.61 -0.75
C THR A 3 -18.91 87.49 0.08
N ASN A 4 -20.25 87.44 0.18
CA ASN A 4 -20.93 86.43 1.00
C ASN A 4 -20.92 85.04 0.32
N ALA A 5 -21.11 85.00 -1.00
CA ALA A 5 -21.04 83.76 -1.77
C ALA A 5 -19.64 83.14 -1.75
N VAL A 6 -18.58 83.97 -1.76
CA VAL A 6 -17.19 83.51 -1.68
C VAL A 6 -16.89 82.90 -0.30
N ASN A 7 -17.32 83.53 0.79
CA ASN A 7 -17.12 82.99 2.14
C ASN A 7 -17.89 81.68 2.37
N GLU A 8 -19.08 81.55 1.78
CA GLU A 8 -19.86 80.30 1.85
C GLU A 8 -19.18 79.16 1.07
N THR A 9 -18.59 79.45 -0.10
CA THR A 9 -17.79 78.46 -0.83
C THR A 9 -16.51 78.05 -0.10
N ILE A 10 -15.83 78.99 0.58
CA ILE A 10 -14.63 78.69 1.39
C ILE A 10 -14.99 77.78 2.58
N SER A 11 -16.07 78.10 3.31
CA SER A 11 -16.53 77.27 4.43
C SER A 11 -16.91 75.85 3.99
N LYS A 12 -17.55 75.71 2.82
CA LYS A 12 -17.88 74.40 2.25
C LYS A 12 -16.62 73.61 1.87
N PHE A 13 -15.60 74.28 1.34
CA PHE A 13 -14.31 73.66 1.00
C PHE A 13 -13.54 73.22 2.25
N GLU A 14 -13.46 74.05 3.29
CA GLU A 14 -12.82 73.71 4.56
C GLU A 14 -13.47 72.50 5.25
N LYS A 15 -14.80 72.41 5.17
CA LYS A 15 -15.56 71.25 5.67
C LYS A 15 -15.26 69.98 4.88
N GLU A 16 -15.08 70.10 3.57
CA GLU A 16 -14.76 68.97 2.71
C GLU A 16 -13.30 68.51 2.85
N VAL A 17 -12.35 69.45 3.00
CA VAL A 17 -10.95 69.13 3.35
C VAL A 17 -10.86 68.44 4.71
N SER A 18 -11.65 68.89 5.69
CA SER A 18 -11.73 68.24 7.00
C SER A 18 -12.26 66.81 6.90
N ARG A 19 -13.28 66.57 6.06
CA ARG A 19 -13.82 65.22 5.80
C ARG A 19 -12.79 64.31 5.12
N LEU A 20 -12.08 64.81 4.11
CA LEU A 20 -11.04 64.05 3.42
C LEU A 20 -9.86 63.70 4.33
N ASN A 21 -9.46 64.59 5.24
CA ASN A 21 -8.43 64.30 6.23
C ASN A 21 -8.85 63.22 7.25
N VAL A 22 -10.12 63.19 7.64
CA VAL A 22 -10.67 62.11 8.50
C VAL A 22 -10.64 60.78 7.75
N ILE A 23 -11.07 60.75 6.48
CA ILE A 23 -11.07 59.55 5.64
C ILE A 23 -9.64 59.01 5.44
N ASN A 24 -8.69 59.87 5.07
CA ASN A 24 -7.27 59.48 4.93
C ASN A 24 -6.67 58.96 6.26
N GLY A 25 -7.09 59.53 7.40
CA GLY A 25 -6.70 59.04 8.72
C GLY A 25 -7.23 57.63 9.01
N THR A 26 -8.49 57.36 8.63
CA THR A 26 -9.09 56.04 8.79
C THR A 26 -8.50 54.98 7.87
N GLU A 27 -8.15 55.33 6.62
CA GLU A 27 -7.47 54.41 5.70
C GLU A 27 -6.07 54.03 6.21
N ARG A 28 -5.33 54.99 6.76
CA ARG A 28 -4.02 54.72 7.38
C ARG A 28 -4.16 53.78 8.57
N TRP A 29 -5.13 54.01 9.45
CA TRP A 29 -5.40 53.15 10.60
C TRP A 29 -5.80 51.73 10.20
N LEU A 30 -6.63 51.57 9.16
CA LEU A 30 -7.01 50.26 8.63
C LEU A 30 -5.81 49.50 8.06
N ASN A 31 -4.93 50.18 7.33
CA ASN A 31 -3.69 49.58 6.80
C ASN A 31 -2.73 49.16 7.91
N GLU A 32 -2.64 49.95 8.99
CA GLU A 32 -1.81 49.63 10.16
C GLU A 32 -2.36 48.38 10.90
N LEU A 33 -3.68 48.32 11.09
CA LEU A 33 -4.35 47.16 11.70
C LEU A 33 -4.18 45.90 10.84
N GLN A 34 -4.29 46.01 9.51
CA GLN A 34 -4.04 44.90 8.60
C GLN A 34 -2.60 44.40 8.70
N LYS A 35 -1.63 45.32 8.77
CA LYS A 35 -0.22 44.97 8.92
C LYS A 35 0.05 44.24 10.24
N GLU A 36 -0.48 44.74 11.35
CA GLU A 36 -0.37 44.07 12.66
C GLU A 36 -0.97 42.66 12.64
N GLN A 37 -2.12 42.46 11.98
CA GLN A 37 -2.72 41.14 11.85
C GLN A 37 -1.87 40.19 10.99
N VAL A 38 -1.29 40.69 9.90
CA VAL A 38 -0.37 39.91 9.04
C VAL A 38 0.90 39.52 9.80
N ASP A 39 1.47 40.44 10.58
CA ASP A 39 2.66 40.18 11.39
C ASP A 39 2.37 39.13 12.48
N LEU A 40 1.22 39.23 13.16
CA LEU A 40 0.77 38.23 14.14
C LEU A 40 0.58 36.85 13.51
N LEU A 41 0.00 36.78 12.31
CA LEU A 41 -0.17 35.53 11.57
C LEU A 41 1.18 34.93 11.18
N ASN A 42 2.11 35.74 10.68
CA ASN A 42 3.46 35.29 10.34
C ASN A 42 4.22 34.73 11.54
N ASP A 43 4.11 35.36 12.71
CA ASP A 43 4.73 34.85 13.93
C ASP A 43 4.13 33.52 14.39
N LYS A 44 2.80 33.37 14.27
CA LYS A 44 2.15 32.07 14.50
C LYS A 44 2.65 31.02 13.53
N ILE A 45 2.72 31.32 12.22
CA ILE A 45 3.19 30.38 11.20
C ILE A 45 4.62 29.93 11.51
N LYS A 46 5.52 30.85 11.88
CA LYS A 46 6.90 30.51 12.28
C LYS A 46 6.92 29.58 13.48
N HIS A 47 6.14 29.88 14.53
CA HIS A 47 6.05 29.03 15.71
C HIS A 47 5.57 27.62 15.37
N TRP A 48 4.52 27.49 14.55
CA TRP A 48 4.02 26.20 14.09
C TRP A 48 5.02 25.45 13.22
N ALA A 49 5.78 26.14 12.36
CA ALA A 49 6.85 25.54 11.56
C ALA A 49 7.98 24.97 12.43
N THR A 50 8.38 25.67 13.49
CA THR A 50 9.36 25.16 14.46
C THR A 50 8.83 23.92 15.20
N TYR A 51 7.57 23.94 15.62
CA TYR A 51 6.94 22.79 16.28
C TYR A 51 6.86 21.58 15.35
N ALA A 52 6.45 21.80 14.09
CA ALA A 52 6.38 20.75 13.09
C ALA A 52 7.76 20.17 12.78
N GLY A 53 8.80 21.01 12.66
CA GLY A 53 10.18 20.56 12.48
C GLY A 53 10.65 19.64 13.60
N LYS A 54 10.38 20.02 14.86
CA LYS A 54 10.73 19.20 16.03
C LYS A 54 9.99 17.86 16.05
N LEU A 55 8.67 17.88 15.85
CA LEU A 55 7.88 16.65 15.82
C LEU A 55 8.34 15.71 14.69
N ASN A 56 8.72 16.28 13.56
CA ASN A 56 9.25 15.55 12.41
C ASN A 56 10.60 14.89 12.73
N GLU A 57 11.46 15.55 13.51
CA GLU A 57 12.72 15.01 14.03
C GLU A 57 12.46 13.88 15.03
N ASP A 58 11.59 14.09 16.02
CA ASP A 58 11.19 13.07 17.01
C ASP A 58 10.63 11.80 16.31
N MET A 59 9.83 11.97 15.25
CA MET A 59 9.33 10.86 14.45
C MET A 59 10.42 10.16 13.63
N ALA A 60 11.41 10.90 13.13
CA ALA A 60 12.53 10.33 12.39
C ALA A 60 13.41 9.47 13.30
N ASP A 61 13.62 9.91 14.55
CA ASP A 61 14.35 9.17 15.58
C ASP A 61 13.61 7.90 15.99
N ALA A 62 12.30 7.98 16.21
CA ALA A 62 11.48 6.82 16.57
C ALA A 62 11.37 5.79 15.44
N PHE A 63 11.32 6.24 14.17
CA PHE A 63 11.09 5.38 13.01
C PHE A 63 12.03 5.72 11.85
N ARG A 64 13.30 5.37 11.98
CA ARG A 64 14.35 5.65 10.98
C ARG A 64 14.02 5.11 9.58
N GLU A 65 13.31 4.00 9.49
CA GLU A 65 12.90 3.38 8.21
C GLU A 65 11.96 4.26 7.39
N SER A 66 11.22 5.15 8.06
CA SER A 66 10.26 6.06 7.45
C SER A 66 10.90 7.28 6.76
N GLU A 67 12.17 7.59 7.07
CA GLU A 67 12.89 8.76 6.56
C GLU A 67 13.01 8.77 5.04
N LYS A 68 13.39 7.62 4.45
CA LYS A 68 13.49 7.47 3.00
C LYS A 68 12.16 7.73 2.30
N ARG A 69 11.04 7.35 2.92
CA ARG A 69 9.70 7.58 2.38
C ARG A 69 9.28 9.05 2.48
N ALA A 70 9.56 9.70 3.60
CA ALA A 70 9.31 11.13 3.78
C ALA A 70 10.07 11.97 2.74
N ILE A 71 11.36 11.72 2.54
CA ILE A 71 12.17 12.42 1.53
C ILE A 71 11.62 12.17 0.12
N LYS A 72 11.20 10.93 -0.19
CA LYS A 72 10.61 10.60 -1.48
C LYS A 72 9.28 11.35 -1.70
N ALA A 73 8.42 11.40 -0.70
CA ALA A 73 7.13 12.09 -0.77
C ALA A 73 7.30 13.59 -0.97
N ILE A 74 8.25 14.22 -0.26
CA ILE A 74 8.57 15.65 -0.47
C ILE A 74 9.06 15.88 -1.89
N LYS A 75 9.99 15.06 -2.39
CA LYS A 75 10.48 15.17 -3.78
C LYS A 75 9.34 15.01 -4.79
N GLU A 76 8.37 14.14 -4.52
CA GLU A 76 7.20 13.96 -5.37
C GLU A 76 6.26 15.17 -5.34
N ALA A 77 6.05 15.77 -4.17
CA ALA A 77 5.26 17.00 -4.03
C ALA A 77 5.95 18.20 -4.71
N GLN A 78 7.28 18.30 -4.61
CA GLN A 78 8.07 19.39 -5.20
C GLN A 78 8.27 19.27 -6.71
N LYS A 79 8.01 18.12 -7.34
CA LYS A 79 8.07 17.95 -8.82
C LYS A 79 7.12 18.89 -9.58
N GLY A 80 6.10 19.41 -8.91
CA GLY A 80 5.17 20.39 -9.49
C GLY A 80 5.62 21.85 -9.36
N LEU A 81 6.66 22.14 -8.57
CA LEU A 81 7.19 23.50 -8.41
C LEU A 81 8.21 23.82 -9.50
N THR A 82 8.21 25.08 -9.97
CA THR A 82 9.08 25.58 -11.03
C THR A 82 10.57 25.50 -10.67
N GLU A 83 10.91 25.54 -9.38
CA GLU A 83 12.25 25.28 -8.85
C GLU A 83 12.16 24.39 -7.60
N PRO A 84 12.90 23.27 -7.52
CA PRO A 84 13.00 22.48 -6.31
C PRO A 84 13.64 23.31 -5.19
N LEU A 85 12.96 23.42 -4.05
CA LEU A 85 13.49 24.12 -2.89
C LEU A 85 14.55 23.24 -2.21
N GLU A 86 15.83 23.60 -2.34
CA GLU A 86 16.91 23.09 -1.52
C GLU A 86 17.24 24.12 -0.42
N PRO A 87 17.32 23.73 0.88
CA PRO A 87 17.28 22.37 1.41
C PRO A 87 15.87 21.74 1.54
N ILE A 88 15.82 20.41 1.45
CA ILE A 88 14.62 19.58 1.65
C ILE A 88 14.15 19.76 3.11
N MET A 89 12.84 19.91 3.33
CA MET A 89 12.23 20.22 4.65
C MET A 89 12.55 21.62 5.18
N THR A 90 12.19 22.65 4.41
CA THR A 90 12.30 24.04 4.88
C THR A 90 10.92 24.65 5.11
N THR A 91 9.92 24.25 4.33
CA THR A 91 8.57 24.81 4.42
C THR A 91 7.69 24.01 5.36
N MET A 92 6.67 24.66 5.93
CA MET A 92 5.63 23.98 6.72
C MET A 92 4.96 22.85 5.91
N GLU A 93 4.75 23.08 4.61
CA GLU A 93 4.15 22.10 3.71
C GLU A 93 5.03 20.84 3.56
N ASP A 94 6.35 20.99 3.44
CA ASP A 94 7.28 19.86 3.40
C ASP A 94 7.20 19.02 4.69
N TYR A 95 7.07 19.66 5.86
CA TYR A 95 6.93 18.94 7.13
C TYR A 95 5.61 18.17 7.22
N ILE A 96 4.50 18.76 6.74
CA ILE A 96 3.20 18.07 6.72
C ILE A 96 3.25 16.86 5.78
N VAL A 97 3.81 17.02 4.57
CA VAL A 97 3.95 15.93 3.59
C VAL A 97 4.84 14.81 4.15
N ALA A 98 5.94 15.17 4.82
CA ALA A 98 6.79 14.19 5.48
C ALA A 98 6.07 13.44 6.60
N MET A 99 5.36 14.13 7.48
CA MET A 99 4.60 13.52 8.56
C MET A 99 3.53 12.57 8.03
N ASP A 100 2.76 12.98 7.02
CA ASP A 100 1.74 12.15 6.40
C ASP A 100 2.34 10.87 5.80
N ALA A 101 3.46 10.98 5.09
CA ALA A 101 4.17 9.84 4.54
C ALA A 101 4.65 8.85 5.63
N ARG A 102 5.10 9.36 6.78
CA ARG A 102 5.52 8.53 7.92
C ARG A 102 4.33 7.87 8.61
N VAL A 103 3.25 8.60 8.88
CA VAL A 103 2.03 8.06 9.49
C VAL A 103 1.42 6.99 8.60
N SER A 104 1.35 7.24 7.30
CA SER A 104 0.92 6.26 6.31
C SER A 104 1.80 5.00 6.33
N HIS A 105 3.12 5.15 6.45
CA HIS A 105 4.02 4.01 6.57
C HIS A 105 3.76 3.18 7.85
N MET A 106 3.57 3.85 8.99
CA MET A 106 3.26 3.18 10.25
C MET A 106 1.94 2.43 10.18
N LYS A 107 0.92 2.99 9.52
CA LYS A 107 -0.35 2.30 9.29
C LYS A 107 -0.17 1.01 8.49
N VAL A 108 0.64 1.06 7.42
CA VAL A 108 0.92 -0.14 6.62
C VAL A 108 1.57 -1.23 7.47
N LEU A 109 2.59 -0.87 8.26
CA LEU A 109 3.31 -1.85 9.10
C LEU A 109 2.44 -2.39 10.25
N GLY A 110 1.68 -1.52 10.92
CA GLY A 110 0.91 -1.89 12.11
C GLY A 110 -0.43 -2.55 11.82
N VAL A 111 -1.08 -2.22 10.70
CA VAL A 111 -2.45 -2.65 10.40
C VAL A 111 -2.50 -3.50 9.14
N ASP A 112 -2.01 -2.97 8.01
CA ASP A 112 -2.23 -3.62 6.72
C ASP A 112 -1.43 -4.93 6.60
N VAL A 113 -0.16 -4.93 7.04
CA VAL A 113 0.68 -6.13 7.09
C VAL A 113 0.09 -7.17 8.05
N LEU A 114 -0.38 -6.75 9.21
CA LEU A 114 -1.01 -7.64 10.18
C LEU A 114 -2.30 -8.25 9.65
N GLN A 115 -3.14 -7.46 8.98
CA GLN A 115 -4.36 -7.95 8.34
C GLN A 115 -4.06 -8.91 7.19
N ALA A 116 -3.04 -8.64 6.38
CA ALA A 116 -2.61 -9.52 5.31
C ALA A 116 -2.05 -10.85 5.87
N ALA A 117 -1.24 -10.79 6.93
CA ALA A 117 -0.71 -11.93 7.64
C ALA A 117 -1.82 -12.83 8.21
N LEU A 118 -2.84 -12.23 8.82
CA LEU A 118 -4.00 -12.96 9.34
C LEU A 118 -4.83 -13.61 8.22
N LYS A 119 -5.02 -12.94 7.07
CA LYS A 119 -5.69 -13.55 5.91
C LYS A 119 -4.89 -14.72 5.33
N ALA A 120 -3.56 -14.59 5.29
CA ALA A 120 -2.69 -15.68 4.86
C ALA A 120 -2.79 -16.87 5.81
N PHE A 121 -2.84 -16.62 7.12
CA PHE A 121 -3.06 -17.65 8.13
C PHE A 121 -4.39 -18.40 7.92
N ASP A 122 -5.50 -17.67 7.78
CA ASP A 122 -6.82 -18.30 7.60
C ASP A 122 -6.87 -19.20 6.33
N ALA A 123 -6.10 -18.84 5.28
CA ALA A 123 -5.99 -19.62 4.06
C ALA A 123 -5.09 -20.86 4.21
N LEU A 124 -4.03 -20.77 5.02
CA LEU A 124 -3.09 -21.87 5.26
C LEU A 124 -3.60 -22.89 6.27
N TYR A 125 -4.36 -22.44 7.27
CA TYR A 125 -4.82 -23.26 8.39
C TYR A 125 -6.31 -23.04 8.66
N PRO A 126 -7.21 -23.52 7.79
CA PRO A 126 -8.65 -23.28 7.92
C PRO A 126 -9.27 -23.92 9.18
N THR A 127 -8.64 -24.97 9.72
CA THR A 127 -9.15 -25.72 10.87
C THR A 127 -8.63 -25.18 12.22
N GLU A 128 -7.53 -24.43 12.21
CA GLU A 128 -6.86 -24.00 13.44
C GLU A 128 -7.41 -22.65 13.96
N PRO A 129 -7.43 -22.43 15.29
CA PRO A 129 -7.91 -21.19 15.86
C PRO A 129 -6.95 -20.02 15.54
N ARG A 130 -7.53 -18.86 15.20
CA ARG A 130 -6.75 -17.67 14.86
C ARG A 130 -5.85 -17.23 16.03
N PRO A 131 -4.53 -17.03 15.81
CA PRO A 131 -3.61 -16.55 16.84
C PRO A 131 -4.03 -15.17 17.36
N LYS A 132 -3.92 -14.98 18.67
CA LYS A 132 -4.24 -13.69 19.33
C LYS A 132 -3.01 -12.81 19.47
N GLU A 133 -1.83 -13.41 19.51
CA GLU A 133 -0.57 -12.70 19.69
C GLU A 133 0.25 -12.66 18.38
N LEU A 134 0.89 -11.51 18.12
CA LEU A 134 1.77 -11.33 16.97
C LEU A 134 2.96 -12.33 16.90
N PRO A 135 3.68 -12.65 18.00
CA PRO A 135 4.77 -13.63 17.94
C PRO A 135 4.27 -15.03 17.53
N GLU A 136 3.09 -15.45 17.99
CA GLU A 136 2.48 -16.72 17.60
C GLU A 136 2.19 -16.73 16.10
N LEU A 137 1.55 -15.66 15.58
CA LEU A 137 1.29 -15.51 14.15
C LEU A 137 2.56 -15.60 13.30
N CYS A 138 3.64 -14.95 13.73
CA CYS A 138 4.94 -15.03 13.06
C CYS A 138 5.49 -16.47 13.07
N GLY A 139 5.38 -17.18 14.19
CA GLY A 139 5.81 -18.58 14.29
C GLY A 139 5.07 -19.49 13.31
N TRP A 140 3.75 -19.35 13.22
CA TRP A 140 2.92 -20.09 12.26
C TRP A 140 3.27 -19.78 10.80
N LEU A 141 3.54 -18.51 10.49
CA LEU A 141 3.92 -18.09 9.13
C LEU A 141 5.31 -18.57 8.71
N ILE A 142 6.25 -18.68 9.65
CA ILE A 142 7.57 -19.28 9.38
C ILE A 142 7.41 -20.78 9.13
N ALA A 143 6.58 -21.47 9.92
CA ALA A 143 6.30 -22.90 9.73
C ALA A 143 5.49 -23.20 8.46
N ALA A 144 4.80 -22.20 7.89
CA ALA A 144 3.96 -22.37 6.70
C ALA A 144 4.72 -22.85 5.46
N GLU A 145 6.03 -22.63 5.36
CA GLU A 145 6.83 -23.17 4.25
C GLU A 145 6.76 -24.70 4.19
N ILE A 146 6.82 -25.36 5.35
CA ILE A 146 6.74 -26.82 5.45
C ILE A 146 5.35 -27.28 4.97
N GLN A 147 4.29 -26.65 5.48
CA GLN A 147 2.91 -26.96 5.09
C GLN A 147 2.67 -26.80 3.59
N LEU A 148 3.16 -25.71 3.00
CA LEU A 148 3.07 -25.47 1.56
C LEU A 148 3.85 -26.52 0.75
N SER A 149 4.99 -26.97 1.25
CA SER A 149 5.78 -28.02 0.61
C SER A 149 5.04 -29.36 0.61
N GLU A 150 4.36 -29.69 1.71
CA GLU A 150 3.53 -30.90 1.85
C GLU A 150 2.31 -30.82 0.95
N TRP A 151 1.62 -29.69 0.90
CA TRP A 151 0.49 -29.47 -0.02
C TRP A 151 0.90 -29.59 -1.47
N ARG A 152 2.08 -29.07 -1.85
CA ARG A 152 2.62 -29.25 -3.20
C ARG A 152 2.89 -30.72 -3.51
N CYS A 153 3.43 -31.47 -2.54
CA CYS A 153 3.67 -32.91 -2.70
C CYS A 153 2.34 -33.66 -2.86
N SER A 154 1.35 -33.37 -2.01
CA SER A 154 0.02 -33.96 -2.06
C SER A 154 -0.71 -33.63 -3.38
N ALA A 155 -0.67 -32.38 -3.82
CA ALA A 155 -1.23 -31.97 -5.12
C ALA A 155 -0.53 -32.68 -6.29
N GLY A 156 0.80 -32.86 -6.21
CA GLY A 156 1.56 -33.63 -7.18
C GLY A 156 1.16 -35.12 -7.21
N GLN A 157 0.92 -35.72 -6.04
CA GLN A 157 0.44 -37.10 -5.93
C GLN A 157 -0.98 -37.25 -6.46
N ALA A 158 -1.91 -36.35 -6.09
CA ALA A 158 -3.26 -36.34 -6.60
C ALA A 158 -3.32 -36.12 -8.12
N GLY A 159 -2.48 -35.22 -8.64
CA GLY A 159 -2.34 -35.01 -10.08
C GLY A 159 -1.76 -36.23 -10.81
N ALA A 160 -0.78 -36.92 -10.20
CA ALA A 160 -0.24 -38.15 -10.74
C ALA A 160 -1.27 -39.29 -10.74
N ASP A 161 -2.07 -39.43 -9.68
CA ASP A 161 -3.17 -40.39 -9.59
C ASP A 161 -4.23 -40.13 -10.68
N GLN A 162 -4.65 -38.87 -10.86
CA GLN A 162 -5.57 -38.49 -11.94
C GLN A 162 -5.01 -38.75 -13.33
N ALA A 163 -3.72 -38.42 -13.57
CA ALA A 163 -3.06 -38.73 -14.84
C ALA A 163 -2.99 -40.24 -15.10
N LEU A 164 -2.72 -41.04 -14.06
CA LEU A 164 -2.68 -42.49 -14.14
C LEU A 164 -4.08 -43.06 -14.43
N LYS A 165 -5.12 -42.58 -13.74
CA LYS A 165 -6.53 -42.93 -14.02
C LYS A 165 -6.90 -42.66 -15.48
N PHE A 166 -6.50 -41.51 -16.01
CA PHE A 166 -6.73 -41.16 -17.41
C PHE A 166 -6.03 -42.14 -18.37
N VAL A 167 -4.75 -42.45 -18.15
CA VAL A 167 -4.00 -43.38 -19.01
C VAL A 167 -4.58 -44.80 -18.94
N LEU A 168 -4.92 -45.27 -17.74
CA LEU A 168 -5.53 -46.60 -17.55
C LEU A 168 -6.92 -46.69 -18.19
N SER A 169 -7.67 -45.59 -18.25
CA SER A 169 -8.96 -45.56 -18.96
C SER A 169 -8.84 -45.74 -20.48
N TRP A 170 -7.66 -45.49 -21.06
CA TRP A 170 -7.39 -45.70 -22.49
C TRP A 170 -6.73 -47.04 -22.77
N TYR A 171 -6.05 -47.61 -21.77
CA TYR A 171 -5.29 -48.85 -21.87
C TYR A 171 -5.58 -49.73 -20.64
N GLU A 172 -6.71 -50.41 -20.65
CA GLU A 172 -7.19 -51.24 -19.52
C GLU A 172 -6.26 -52.42 -19.19
N GLU A 173 -5.52 -52.94 -20.18
CA GLU A 173 -4.57 -54.05 -20.01
C GLU A 173 -3.14 -53.60 -19.66
N LEU A 174 -2.92 -52.32 -19.36
CA LEU A 174 -1.59 -51.78 -19.09
C LEU A 174 -1.09 -52.23 -17.70
N ASP A 175 -0.10 -53.13 -17.70
CA ASP A 175 0.59 -53.55 -16.48
C ASP A 175 1.60 -52.47 -16.01
N LEU A 176 1.29 -51.83 -14.88
CA LEU A 176 2.13 -50.80 -14.27
C LEU A 176 3.44 -51.37 -13.70
N ASP A 177 3.42 -52.61 -13.21
CA ASP A 177 4.60 -53.26 -12.63
C ASP A 177 5.60 -53.58 -13.74
N ALA A 178 5.12 -54.04 -14.91
CA ALA A 178 5.95 -54.22 -16.10
C ALA A 178 6.60 -52.89 -16.56
N LEU A 179 5.87 -51.77 -16.55
CA LEU A 179 6.43 -50.46 -16.87
C LEU A 179 7.49 -50.00 -15.86
N GLN A 180 7.30 -50.31 -14.57
CA GLN A 180 8.27 -49.98 -13.54
C GLN A 180 9.59 -50.75 -13.76
N THR A 181 9.53 -52.03 -14.14
CA THR A 181 10.73 -52.81 -14.45
C THR A 181 11.47 -52.25 -15.68
N LEU A 182 10.75 -51.80 -16.71
CA LEU A 182 11.32 -51.12 -17.88
C LEU A 182 11.94 -49.76 -17.52
N ARG A 183 11.46 -49.11 -16.44
CA ARG A 183 11.96 -47.82 -15.97
C ARG A 183 13.29 -47.92 -15.21
N ILE A 184 13.49 -48.98 -14.41
CA ILE A 184 14.67 -49.14 -13.52
C ILE A 184 16.02 -49.21 -14.28
N GLY A 185 16.00 -49.48 -15.59
CA GLY A 185 17.19 -49.46 -16.46
C GLY A 185 17.14 -48.43 -17.60
N SER A 186 16.21 -47.48 -17.56
CA SER A 186 15.96 -46.58 -18.69
C SER A 186 17.04 -45.51 -18.84
N THR A 187 17.69 -45.47 -20.00
CA THR A 187 18.60 -44.39 -20.42
C THR A 187 17.95 -43.01 -20.39
N THR A 188 16.62 -42.92 -20.39
CA THR A 188 15.91 -41.64 -20.28
C THR A 188 16.01 -41.00 -18.88
N LEU A 189 16.48 -41.73 -17.86
CA LEU A 189 16.75 -41.21 -16.51
C LEU A 189 18.22 -40.84 -16.28
N SER A 190 19.13 -41.27 -17.16
CA SER A 190 20.58 -41.08 -16.99
C SER A 190 21.23 -40.26 -18.11
N ASP A 191 20.65 -40.25 -19.33
CA ASP A 191 21.15 -39.45 -20.44
C ASP A 191 20.59 -38.03 -20.40
N GLU A 192 21.48 -37.04 -20.29
CA GLU A 192 21.14 -35.61 -20.19
C GLU A 192 20.25 -35.12 -21.34
N GLU A 193 20.52 -35.52 -22.59
CA GLU A 193 19.71 -35.12 -23.76
C GLU A 193 18.26 -35.64 -23.70
N LYS A 194 18.05 -36.83 -23.13
CA LYS A 194 16.71 -37.43 -23.00
C LYS A 194 15.96 -36.82 -21.81
N ILE A 195 16.67 -36.45 -20.75
CA ILE A 195 16.10 -35.69 -19.63
C ILE A 195 15.61 -34.33 -20.12
N GLN A 196 16.42 -33.61 -20.91
CA GLN A 196 16.03 -32.31 -21.46
C GLN A 196 14.83 -32.42 -22.41
N LYS A 197 14.79 -33.43 -23.30
CA LYS A 197 13.61 -33.68 -24.14
C LYS A 197 12.36 -33.97 -23.31
N ARG A 198 12.48 -34.77 -22.24
CA ARG A 198 11.36 -35.05 -21.32
C ARG A 198 10.89 -33.78 -20.62
N GLN A 199 11.81 -32.99 -20.07
CA GLN A 199 11.49 -31.73 -19.40
C GLN A 199 10.84 -30.72 -20.36
N ALA A 200 11.33 -30.63 -21.59
CA ALA A 200 10.73 -29.78 -22.63
C ALA A 200 9.29 -30.20 -22.94
N ARG A 201 9.03 -31.51 -23.09
CA ARG A 201 7.66 -32.03 -23.28
C ARG A 201 6.77 -31.80 -22.07
N ALA A 202 7.29 -31.98 -20.85
CA ALA A 202 6.55 -31.68 -19.63
C ALA A 202 6.19 -30.18 -19.55
N TYR A 203 7.11 -29.31 -19.96
CA TYR A 203 6.88 -27.87 -20.02
C TYR A 203 5.82 -27.50 -21.07
N GLU A 204 5.86 -28.10 -22.27
CA GLU A 204 4.82 -27.94 -23.29
C GLU A 204 3.44 -28.38 -22.76
N ILE A 205 3.35 -29.53 -22.08
CA ILE A 205 2.09 -30.02 -21.50
C ILE A 205 1.60 -29.07 -20.40
N ALA A 206 2.50 -28.56 -19.57
CA ALA A 206 2.17 -27.61 -18.50
C ALA A 206 1.58 -26.29 -19.05
N GLN A 207 1.92 -25.87 -20.27
CA GLN A 207 1.32 -24.68 -20.90
C GLN A 207 -0.17 -24.87 -21.23
N TYR A 208 -0.61 -26.10 -21.46
CA TYR A 208 -2.02 -26.42 -21.72
C TYR A 208 -2.80 -26.67 -20.43
N ALA A 209 -2.12 -26.93 -19.31
CA ALA A 209 -2.75 -27.02 -18.00
C ALA A 209 -3.13 -25.61 -17.53
N ALA A 210 -4.41 -25.38 -17.21
CA ALA A 210 -4.86 -24.12 -16.63
C ALA A 210 -4.46 -24.04 -15.14
N VAL A 211 -3.16 -23.81 -14.87
CA VAL A 211 -2.58 -23.80 -13.50
C VAL A 211 -3.26 -22.77 -12.57
N HIS A 212 -3.90 -21.75 -13.14
CA HIS A 212 -4.57 -20.68 -12.39
C HIS A 212 -6.07 -20.93 -12.14
N LYS A 213 -6.64 -22.01 -12.68
CA LYS A 213 -8.06 -22.32 -12.51
C LYS A 213 -8.19 -23.63 -11.74
N PHE A 214 -8.61 -23.53 -10.49
CA PHE A 214 -9.06 -24.70 -9.74
C PHE A 214 -10.29 -25.28 -10.45
N ILE A 215 -10.20 -26.52 -10.89
CA ILE A 215 -11.31 -27.26 -11.49
C ILE A 215 -11.79 -28.20 -10.38
N LEU A 216 -12.98 -27.93 -9.85
CA LEU A 216 -13.66 -28.83 -8.92
C LEU A 216 -13.92 -30.18 -9.62
N ASP A 217 -13.72 -31.27 -8.90
CA ASP A 217 -14.08 -32.60 -9.39
C ASP A 217 -15.61 -32.63 -9.63
N PRO A 218 -16.10 -33.01 -10.81
CA PRO A 218 -17.54 -33.14 -11.06
C PRO A 218 -18.21 -34.24 -10.24
N THR A 219 -17.48 -35.05 -9.48
CA THR A 219 -18.04 -36.00 -8.50
C THR A 219 -18.17 -35.46 -7.08
N ASP A 220 -17.60 -34.29 -6.77
CA ASP A 220 -17.82 -33.56 -5.50
C ASP A 220 -19.02 -32.61 -5.57
N SER A 221 -19.77 -32.59 -6.68
CA SER A 221 -21.05 -31.89 -6.74
C SER A 221 -22.16 -32.76 -6.14
N ASP A 222 -22.57 -32.40 -4.93
CA ASP A 222 -23.82 -32.76 -4.26
C ASP A 222 -23.98 -34.26 -3.90
N VAL A 223 -23.31 -34.69 -2.83
CA VAL A 223 -23.98 -35.62 -1.90
C VAL A 223 -24.79 -34.73 -0.95
N PRO A 224 -26.12 -34.64 -1.08
CA PRO A 224 -26.92 -33.94 -0.08
C PRO A 224 -26.71 -34.65 1.26
N GLU A 225 -26.32 -33.88 2.27
CA GLU A 225 -26.38 -34.31 3.66
C GLU A 225 -27.83 -34.77 3.92
N GLU A 226 -28.04 -36.09 4.05
CA GLU A 226 -29.31 -36.59 4.55
C GLU A 226 -29.47 -36.04 5.98
N GLU A 227 -30.41 -35.11 6.13
CA GLU A 227 -30.90 -34.67 7.43
C GLU A 227 -31.42 -35.91 8.18
N ASP A 228 -30.67 -36.37 9.16
CA ASP A 228 -31.13 -37.34 10.16
C ASP A 228 -32.34 -36.72 10.89
N GLN A 229 -33.54 -37.13 10.49
CA GLN A 229 -34.74 -37.01 11.29
C GLN A 229 -34.66 -38.01 12.45
N ASN A 230 -34.47 -37.52 13.67
CA ASN A 230 -35.10 -38.05 14.89
C ASN A 230 -35.04 -37.06 16.06
#